data_AF-A0A368GW02-F1
#
_entry.id   AF-A0A368GW02-F1
#
_cell.length_a   1.000
_cell.length_b   1.000
_cell.length_c   1.000
_cell.angle_alpha   90.00
_cell.angle_beta   90.00
_cell.angle_gamma   90.00
#
_symmetry.space_group_name_H-M   'P 1'
#
loop_
_entity.id
_entity.type
_entity.pdbx_description
1 polymer ?
#
loop_
_entity_poly.entity_id
_entity_poly.type
_entity_poly.pdbx_seq_one_letter_code
_entity_poly.pdbx_strand_id
1 'polypeptide(L)'
;MEVRYSLEVRERAPHVRWRVGQVVKHKVGLKLEIRDLNELSWPLLIVFFVEISSSTYVQVMVHGYRGVIIGWDLTAKASKEFIERVHKGNKEFADKPNYAILIDVRDRLIPQLGYVVQDNIELHGGRIIHNLLNTYMERYDENDQKYVPKPWLKRIYPDD
;
A
#
# COMPACT_ATOMS: atom_id res chain seq x y z
N MET A 1 3.79 13.12 -13.18
CA MET A 1 3.35 13.75 -11.90
C MET A 1 4.40 13.43 -10.87
N GLU A 2 5.22 14.42 -10.54
CA GLU A 2 6.26 14.31 -9.52
C GLU A 2 5.58 14.52 -8.16
N VAL A 3 5.50 13.48 -7.34
CA VAL A 3 5.03 13.62 -5.95
C VAL A 3 6.10 14.40 -5.20
N ARG A 4 5.98 15.73 -5.17
CA ARG A 4 6.82 16.58 -4.34
C ARG A 4 6.47 16.30 -2.89
N TYR A 5 7.31 15.53 -2.21
CA TYR A 5 7.23 15.41 -0.76
C TYR A 5 7.44 16.80 -0.17
N SER A 6 6.44 17.35 0.53
CA SER A 6 6.65 18.58 1.30
C SER A 6 7.67 18.26 2.40
N LEU A 7 8.69 19.10 2.54
CA LEU A 7 9.72 18.98 3.59
C LEU A 7 9.19 19.45 4.96
N GLU A 8 7.88 19.57 5.10
CA GLU A 8 7.22 20.00 6.32
C GLU A 8 7.23 18.88 7.34
N VAL A 9 7.59 19.22 8.58
CA VAL A 9 7.50 18.30 9.72
C VAL A 9 6.04 17.86 9.89
N ARG A 10 5.81 16.57 10.05
CA ARG A 10 4.48 15.97 10.24
C ARG A 10 4.28 15.61 11.72
N GLU A 11 3.25 16.18 12.32
CA GLU A 11 2.82 15.84 13.68
C GLU A 11 1.94 14.59 13.66
N ARG A 12 2.34 13.56 14.41
CA ARG A 12 1.67 12.27 14.41
C ARG A 12 0.35 12.32 15.17
N ALA A 13 -0.76 12.09 14.45
CA ALA A 13 -2.07 11.98 15.09
C ALA A 13 -2.26 10.60 15.78
N PRO A 14 -3.02 10.50 16.89
CA PRO A 14 -3.19 9.23 17.62
C PRO A 14 -3.79 8.09 16.79
N HIS A 15 -4.59 8.42 15.77
CA HIS A 15 -5.26 7.46 14.91
C HIS A 15 -4.39 6.97 13.73
N VAL A 16 -3.18 7.53 13.55
CA VAL A 16 -2.16 6.99 12.63
C VAL A 16 -1.54 5.77 13.30
N ARG A 17 -1.77 4.59 12.72
CA ARG A 17 -1.41 3.30 13.31
C ARG A 17 0.00 2.87 12.94
N TRP A 18 0.36 3.01 11.67
CA TRP A 18 1.61 2.46 11.13
C TRP A 18 2.69 3.55 11.06
N ARG A 19 3.95 3.14 11.01
CA ARG A 19 5.12 4.01 11.08
C ARG A 19 5.98 3.89 9.84
N VAL A 20 6.68 4.97 9.50
CA VAL A 20 7.71 4.94 8.47
C VAL A 20 8.75 3.87 8.78
N GLY A 21 9.15 3.13 7.75
CA GLY A 21 10.09 2.01 7.85
C GLY A 21 9.44 0.67 8.19
N GLN A 22 8.19 0.62 8.64
CA GLN A 22 7.49 -0.65 8.82
C GLN A 22 7.21 -1.33 7.49
N VAL A 23 7.38 -2.66 7.49
CA VAL A 23 7.01 -3.52 6.37
C VAL A 23 5.56 -3.93 6.57
N VAL A 24 4.80 -3.83 5.48
CA VAL A 24 3.36 -4.09 5.48
C VAL A 24 2.97 -4.92 4.27
N LYS A 25 1.84 -5.60 4.38
CA LYS A 25 1.18 -6.29 3.28
C LYS A 25 -0.15 -5.62 2.99
N HIS A 26 -0.41 -5.38 1.71
CA HIS A 26 -1.71 -4.93 1.24
C HIS A 26 -2.69 -6.10 1.29
N LYS A 27 -3.82 -5.90 1.95
CA LYS A 27 -4.91 -6.88 2.04
C LYS A 27 -5.57 -7.00 0.67
N VAL A 28 -5.69 -8.22 0.14
CA VAL A 28 -6.38 -8.45 -1.13
C VAL A 28 -7.84 -8.03 -0.98
N GLY A 29 -8.26 -7.06 -1.78
CA GLY A 29 -9.66 -6.68 -1.93
C GLY A 29 -10.37 -7.59 -2.94
N LEU A 30 -10.41 -8.89 -2.68
CA LEU A 30 -11.42 -9.77 -3.25
C LEU A 30 -12.34 -10.14 -2.10
N LYS A 31 -13.15 -9.17 -1.70
CA LYS A 31 -14.41 -9.47 -1.05
C LYS A 31 -15.38 -9.83 -2.17
N LEU A 32 -15.23 -11.04 -2.74
CA LEU A 32 -16.42 -11.74 -3.19
C LEU A 32 -17.01 -12.28 -1.89
N GLU A 33 -18.02 -11.60 -1.33
CA GLU A 33 -18.75 -12.25 -0.26
C GLU A 33 -19.38 -13.50 -0.86
N ILE A 34 -19.31 -14.65 -0.19
CA ILE A 34 -19.92 -15.91 -0.68
C ILE A 34 -21.42 -15.69 -1.02
N ARG A 35 -22.05 -14.67 -0.41
CA ARG A 35 -23.40 -14.20 -0.73
C ARG A 35 -23.56 -13.76 -2.20
N ASP A 36 -22.58 -13.09 -2.79
CA ASP A 36 -22.63 -12.60 -4.18
C ASP A 36 -22.48 -13.74 -5.21
N LEU A 37 -21.93 -14.89 -4.79
CA LEU A 37 -21.71 -16.06 -5.65
C LEU A 37 -22.90 -17.03 -5.65
N ASN A 38 -23.76 -16.98 -4.63
CA ASN A 38 -24.93 -17.84 -4.51
C ASN A 38 -26.05 -17.48 -5.50
N GLU A 39 -26.01 -16.29 -6.10
CA GLU A 39 -26.99 -15.83 -7.10
C GLU A 39 -26.55 -16.13 -8.55
N LEU A 40 -25.33 -16.62 -8.75
CA LEU A 40 -24.79 -16.93 -10.08
C LEU A 40 -25.02 -18.40 -10.44
N SER A 41 -25.45 -18.65 -11.67
CA SER A 41 -25.60 -20.02 -12.18
C SER A 41 -24.24 -20.69 -12.43
N TRP A 42 -24.21 -22.02 -12.35
CA TRP A 42 -22.99 -22.83 -12.54
C TRP A 42 -22.17 -22.49 -13.81
N PRO A 43 -22.77 -22.20 -14.98
CA PRO A 43 -22.02 -21.77 -16.16
C PRO A 43 -21.35 -20.41 -15.98
N LEU A 44 -22.03 -19.46 -15.33
CA LEU A 44 -21.50 -18.12 -15.07
C LEU A 44 -20.37 -18.16 -14.04
N LEU A 45 -20.46 -19.02 -13.03
CA LEU A 45 -19.37 -19.26 -12.07
C LEU A 45 -18.11 -19.78 -12.79
N ILE A 46 -18.24 -20.76 -13.69
CA ILE A 46 -17.10 -21.31 -14.43
C ILE A 46 -16.45 -20.25 -15.32
N VAL A 47 -17.23 -19.43 -16.04
CA VAL A 47 -16.69 -18.33 -16.86
C VAL A 47 -15.98 -17.29 -15.98
N PHE A 48 -16.57 -16.93 -14.84
CA PHE A 48 -15.98 -15.98 -13.90
C PHE A 48 -14.64 -16.46 -13.33
N PHE A 49 -14.51 -17.74 -12.97
CA PHE A 49 -13.25 -18.34 -12.51
C PHE A 49 -12.21 -18.45 -13.64
N VAL A 50 -12.63 -18.82 -14.85
CA VAL A 50 -11.74 -18.93 -16.01
C VAL A 50 -11.22 -17.56 -16.45
N GLU A 51 -12.06 -16.52 -16.46
CA GLU A 51 -11.70 -15.16 -16.86
C GLU A 51 -10.76 -14.47 -15.85
N ILE A 52 -10.91 -14.75 -14.55
CA ILE A 52 -9.94 -14.34 -13.53
C ILE A 52 -8.59 -15.05 -13.70
N SER A 53 -8.59 -16.30 -14.16
CA SER A 53 -7.36 -17.09 -14.34
C SER A 53 -6.59 -16.79 -15.62
N SER A 54 -7.27 -16.36 -16.69
CA SER A 54 -6.69 -16.20 -18.04
C SER A 54 -6.07 -14.83 -18.30
N SER A 55 -6.36 -13.83 -17.46
CA SER A 55 -5.68 -12.55 -17.53
C SER A 55 -4.42 -12.58 -16.67
N THR A 56 -3.27 -12.77 -17.32
CA THR A 56 -1.92 -12.63 -16.73
C THR A 56 -1.74 -11.28 -16.00
N TYR A 57 -2.55 -10.26 -16.33
CA TYR A 57 -2.60 -8.97 -15.65
C TYR A 57 -3.44 -8.97 -14.36
N VAL A 58 -4.47 -9.82 -14.28
CA VAL A 58 -5.36 -9.94 -13.11
C VAL A 58 -4.72 -10.81 -12.02
N GLN A 59 -3.96 -11.85 -12.38
CA GLN A 59 -3.31 -12.74 -11.39
C GLN A 59 -2.39 -11.97 -10.40
N VAL A 60 -1.78 -10.86 -10.85
CA VAL A 60 -0.94 -9.96 -10.05
C VAL A 60 -1.78 -9.04 -9.14
N MET A 61 -2.99 -8.67 -9.55
CA MET A 61 -3.92 -7.86 -8.75
C MET A 61 -4.68 -8.68 -7.68
N VAL A 62 -4.74 -10.00 -7.83
CA VAL A 62 -5.41 -10.93 -6.91
C VAL A 62 -4.55 -11.27 -5.68
N HIS A 63 -3.23 -11.05 -5.72
CA HIS A 63 -2.35 -11.32 -4.59
C HIS A 63 -1.90 -10.02 -3.94
N GLY A 64 -1.99 -9.97 -2.60
CA GLY A 64 -1.58 -8.83 -1.80
C GLY A 64 -0.10 -8.59 -1.99
N TYR A 65 0.33 -7.34 -2.06
CA TYR A 65 1.74 -6.99 -2.24
C TYR A 65 2.36 -6.58 -0.92
N ARG A 66 3.65 -6.86 -0.74
CA ARG A 66 4.43 -6.35 0.38
C ARG A 66 5.06 -5.02 0.00
N GLY A 67 5.35 -4.22 1.01
CA GLY A 67 6.11 -3.01 0.82
C GLY A 67 6.54 -2.37 2.12
N VAL A 68 7.42 -1.38 2.03
CA VAL A 68 7.85 -0.58 3.18
C VAL A 68 7.19 0.80 3.13
N ILE A 69 6.68 1.25 4.28
CA ILE A 69 6.13 2.60 4.42
C ILE A 69 7.28 3.62 4.35
N ILE A 70 7.16 4.59 3.44
CA ILE A 70 8.13 5.69 3.30
C ILE A 70 7.56 7.05 3.70
N GLY A 71 6.27 7.10 4.04
CA GLY A 71 5.61 8.31 4.50
C GLY A 71 4.11 8.09 4.68
N TRP A 72 3.48 9.03 5.38
CA TRP A 72 2.02 9.07 5.55
C TRP A 72 1.49 10.49 5.46
N ASP A 73 0.21 10.59 5.11
CA ASP A 73 -0.59 11.81 5.18
C ASP A 73 -1.88 11.53 5.98
N LEU A 74 -2.30 12.47 6.83
CA LEU A 74 -3.55 12.33 7.62
C LEU A 74 -4.78 12.25 6.72
N THR A 75 -4.73 12.99 5.62
CA THR A 75 -5.70 12.98 4.54
C THR A 75 -4.95 12.92 3.22
N ALA A 76 -5.52 12.27 2.22
CA ALA A 76 -4.88 12.10 0.92
C ALA A 76 -4.56 13.47 0.29
N LYS A 77 -3.27 13.77 0.11
CA LYS A 77 -2.79 15.04 -0.48
C LYS A 77 -2.66 15.00 -2.01
N ALA A 78 -2.98 13.88 -2.65
CA ALA A 78 -2.92 13.74 -4.10
C ALA A 78 -4.08 14.48 -4.81
N SER A 79 -3.98 14.68 -6.13
CA SER A 79 -5.09 15.29 -6.90
C SER A 79 -6.36 14.45 -6.78
N LYS A 80 -7.54 15.09 -6.85
CA LYS A 80 -8.84 14.39 -6.77
C LYS A 80 -8.92 13.24 -7.78
N GLU A 81 -8.42 13.45 -9.00
CA GLU A 81 -8.38 12.43 -10.07
C GLU A 81 -7.51 11.21 -9.68
N PHE A 82 -6.38 11.44 -9.01
CA PHE A 82 -5.51 10.35 -8.54
C PHE A 82 -6.18 9.58 -7.40
N ILE A 83 -6.80 10.29 -6.46
CA ILE A 83 -7.54 9.71 -5.33
C ILE A 83 -8.72 8.88 -5.83
N GLU A 84 -9.50 9.39 -6.79
CA GLU A 84 -10.62 8.66 -7.39
C GLU A 84 -10.18 7.35 -8.04
N ARG A 85 -9.04 7.37 -8.75
CA ARG A 85 -8.46 6.17 -9.37
C ARG A 85 -7.94 5.16 -8.36
N VAL A 86 -7.24 5.61 -7.32
CA VAL A 86 -6.61 4.72 -6.31
C VAL A 86 -7.65 4.18 -5.32
N HIS A 87 -8.64 4.98 -4.94
CA HIS A 87 -9.69 4.60 -4.01
C HIS A 87 -10.96 4.09 -4.69
N LYS A 88 -10.94 3.93 -6.02
CA LYS A 88 -12.07 3.44 -6.82
C LYS A 88 -13.38 4.19 -6.52
N GLY A 89 -13.28 5.51 -6.35
CA GLY A 89 -14.41 6.40 -6.04
C GLY A 89 -14.87 6.44 -4.57
N ASN A 90 -14.24 5.71 -3.65
CA ASN A 90 -14.57 5.81 -2.22
C ASN A 90 -13.99 7.08 -1.60
N LYS A 91 -14.84 8.08 -1.36
CA LYS A 91 -14.44 9.40 -0.83
C LYS A 91 -13.97 9.34 0.63
N GLU A 92 -14.51 8.43 1.44
CA GLU A 92 -14.14 8.30 2.86
C GLU A 92 -12.68 7.86 3.05
N PHE A 93 -12.08 7.25 2.03
CA PHE A 93 -10.69 6.82 2.05
C PHE A 93 -9.71 7.99 1.91
N ALA A 94 -10.14 9.09 1.31
CA ALA A 94 -9.33 10.30 1.21
C ALA A 94 -9.19 11.00 2.56
N ASP A 95 -10.20 10.89 3.43
CA ASP A 95 -10.23 11.55 4.74
C ASP A 95 -9.55 10.73 5.85
N LYS A 96 -9.06 9.53 5.51
CA LYS A 96 -8.32 8.64 6.41
C LYS A 96 -6.81 8.74 6.19
N PRO A 97 -6.00 8.29 7.17
CA PRO A 97 -4.56 8.20 6.98
C PRO A 97 -4.20 7.32 5.77
N ASN A 98 -3.42 7.90 4.88
CA ASN A 98 -2.89 7.24 3.70
C ASN A 98 -1.37 7.13 3.79
N TYR A 99 -0.84 6.03 3.25
CA TYR A 99 0.57 5.67 3.33
C TYR A 99 1.18 5.57 1.94
N ALA A 100 2.33 6.22 1.76
CA ALA A 100 3.21 6.01 0.62
C ALA A 100 4.09 4.78 0.89
N ILE A 101 4.10 3.83 -0.05
CA ILE A 101 4.75 2.52 0.12
C ILE A 101 5.63 2.19 -1.09
N LEU A 102 6.88 1.78 -0.86
CA LEU A 102 7.67 1.13 -1.90
C LEU A 102 7.28 -0.34 -1.98
N ILE A 103 6.71 -0.75 -3.11
CA ILE A 103 6.21 -2.11 -3.30
C ILE A 103 7.38 -3.05 -3.63
N ASP A 104 7.40 -4.24 -3.05
CA ASP A 104 8.40 -5.25 -3.38
C ASP A 104 8.33 -5.64 -4.86
N VAL A 105 9.46 -5.54 -5.56
CA VAL A 105 9.53 -5.85 -7.01
C VAL A 105 9.24 -7.32 -7.32
N ARG A 106 9.28 -8.21 -6.33
CA ARG A 106 8.87 -9.61 -6.49
C ARG A 106 7.35 -9.77 -6.58
N ASP A 107 6.59 -8.79 -6.08
CA ASP A 107 5.13 -8.84 -6.00
C ASP A 107 4.46 -8.05 -7.15
N ARG A 108 5.25 -7.37 -8.00
CA ARG A 108 4.79 -6.56 -9.14
C ARG A 108 5.79 -6.60 -10.30
N LEU A 109 5.30 -6.75 -11.53
CA LEU A 109 6.15 -6.71 -12.74
C LEU A 109 6.88 -5.38 -12.94
N ILE A 110 6.33 -4.28 -12.45
CA ILE A 110 6.93 -2.94 -12.56
C ILE A 110 7.10 -2.38 -11.15
N PRO A 111 8.32 -1.95 -10.74
CA PRO A 111 8.55 -1.28 -9.47
C PRO A 111 7.66 -0.05 -9.36
N GLN A 112 6.87 0.04 -8.29
CA GLN A 112 5.87 1.08 -8.13
C GLN A 112 5.89 1.64 -6.72
N LEU A 113 5.73 2.96 -6.66
CA LEU A 113 5.29 3.65 -5.46
C LEU A 113 3.77 3.45 -5.34
N GLY A 114 3.33 2.81 -4.26
CA GLY A 114 1.93 2.66 -3.91
C GLY A 114 1.46 3.76 -2.97
N TYR A 115 0.18 4.09 -3.05
CA TYR A 115 -0.51 4.94 -2.08
C TYR A 115 -1.75 4.19 -1.59
N VAL A 116 -1.86 3.95 -0.28
CA VAL A 116 -2.89 3.07 0.28
C VAL A 116 -3.40 3.56 1.62
N VAL A 117 -4.69 3.33 1.87
CA VAL A 117 -5.37 3.64 3.13
C VAL A 117 -4.92 2.70 4.24
N GLN A 118 -4.81 3.23 5.46
CA GLN A 118 -4.49 2.50 6.68
C GLN A 118 -5.19 1.15 6.85
N ASP A 119 -6.49 1.10 6.53
CA ASP A 119 -7.35 -0.06 6.80
C ASP A 119 -7.01 -1.24 5.86
N ASN A 120 -6.45 -0.95 4.69
CA ASN A 120 -6.12 -1.92 3.65
C ASN A 120 -4.72 -2.53 3.80
N ILE A 121 -3.99 -2.18 4.85
CA ILE A 121 -2.67 -2.74 5.14
C ILE A 121 -2.61 -3.40 6.52
N GLU A 122 -1.68 -4.33 6.65
CA GLU A 122 -1.36 -5.03 7.89
C GLU A 122 0.16 -5.15 8.04
N LEU A 123 0.63 -5.23 9.27
CA LEU A 123 2.05 -5.39 9.57
C LEU A 123 2.56 -6.73 9.00
N HIS A 124 3.74 -6.70 8.41
CA HIS A 124 4.40 -7.87 7.84
C HIS A 124 5.89 -7.82 8.18
N GLY A 125 6.52 -8.97 8.42
CA GLY A 125 7.97 -9.06 8.70
C GLY A 125 8.83 -9.23 7.45
N GLY A 126 10.15 -9.23 7.62
CA GLY A 126 11.11 -9.52 6.57
C GLY A 126 11.42 -8.35 5.63
N ARG A 127 12.44 -8.58 4.80
CA ARG A 127 13.01 -7.57 3.91
C ARG A 127 12.28 -7.49 2.57
N ILE A 128 12.18 -6.28 2.04
CA ILE A 128 11.70 -6.02 0.69
C ILE A 128 12.85 -5.75 -0.29
N ILE A 129 12.58 -5.95 -1.58
CA ILE A 129 13.50 -5.58 -2.66
C ILE A 129 12.89 -4.43 -3.45
N HIS A 130 13.56 -3.27 -3.47
CA HIS A 130 13.16 -2.11 -4.28
C HIS A 130 14.36 -1.20 -4.58
N ASN A 131 14.46 -0.68 -5.80
CA ASN A 131 15.59 0.16 -6.24
C ASN A 131 15.73 1.47 -5.44
N LEU A 132 14.60 2.07 -5.03
CA LEU A 132 14.59 3.29 -4.24
C LEU A 132 14.77 3.06 -2.74
N LEU A 133 14.88 1.82 -2.27
CA LEU A 133 14.92 1.53 -0.82
C LEU A 133 16.05 2.30 -0.11
N ASN A 134 17.24 2.32 -0.71
CA ASN A 134 18.42 3.00 -0.17
C ASN A 134 18.31 4.54 -0.20
N THR A 135 17.33 5.10 -0.93
CA THR A 135 17.05 6.54 -0.91
C THR A 135 16.38 6.97 0.40
N TYR A 136 15.52 6.10 0.95
CA TYR A 136 14.69 6.40 2.12
C TYR A 136 15.19 5.73 3.41
N MET A 137 15.76 4.52 3.30
CA MET A 137 16.14 3.68 4.43
C MET A 137 17.65 3.56 4.56
N GLU A 138 18.13 3.50 5.80
CA GLU A 138 19.55 3.35 6.13
C GLU A 138 19.94 1.88 6.29
N ARG A 139 19.16 1.12 7.06
CA ARG A 139 19.37 -0.32 7.30
C ARG A 139 18.04 -1.00 7.64
N TYR A 140 18.07 -2.33 7.66
CA TYR A 140 16.99 -3.14 8.23
C TYR A 140 17.36 -3.60 9.64
N ASP A 141 16.45 -3.43 10.59
CA ASP A 141 16.57 -3.94 11.96
C ASP A 141 15.85 -5.29 12.06
N GLU A 142 16.61 -6.36 12.25
CA GLU A 142 16.08 -7.73 12.34
C GLU A 142 15.30 -7.97 13.64
N ASN A 143 15.54 -7.21 14.71
CA ASN A 143 14.84 -7.41 15.98
C ASN A 143 13.42 -6.82 15.90
N ASP A 144 13.34 -5.59 15.41
CA ASP A 144 12.07 -4.87 15.27
C ASP A 144 11.33 -5.21 13.96
N GLN A 145 11.94 -6.01 13.07
CA GLN A 145 11.43 -6.36 11.75
C GLN A 145 11.01 -5.15 10.91
N LYS A 146 11.75 -4.03 11.03
CA LYS A 146 11.48 -2.75 10.34
C LYS A 146 12.75 -2.12 9.80
N TYR A 147 12.59 -1.24 8.81
CA TYR A 147 13.68 -0.41 8.32
C TYR A 147 13.89 0.82 9.20
N VAL A 148 15.15 1.23 9.33
CA VAL A 148 15.51 2.49 9.99
C VAL A 148 15.51 3.60 8.94
N PRO A 149 14.66 4.64 9.09
CA PRO A 149 14.61 5.74 8.14
C PRO A 149 15.90 6.56 8.15
N LYS A 150 16.29 7.11 6.99
CA LYS A 150 17.42 8.04 6.90
C LYS A 150 17.16 9.32 7.69
N PRO A 151 18.21 10.05 8.12
CA PRO A 151 18.05 11.26 8.93
C PRO A 151 17.13 12.33 8.32
N TRP A 152 17.17 12.50 7.00
CA TRP A 152 16.30 13.46 6.31
C TRP A 152 14.82 13.08 6.40
N LEU A 153 14.51 11.78 6.38
CA LEU A 153 13.13 11.29 6.46
C LEU A 153 12.60 11.39 7.91
N LYS A 154 13.48 11.15 8.89
CA LYS A 154 13.18 11.40 10.31
C LYS A 154 12.92 12.87 10.63
N ARG A 155 13.48 13.82 9.87
CA ARG A 155 13.14 15.25 10.04
C ARG A 155 11.69 15.53 9.65
N ILE A 156 11.16 14.79 8.68
CA ILE A 156 9.77 14.91 8.23
C ILE A 156 8.84 14.14 9.20
N TYR A 157 9.27 12.96 9.65
CA TYR A 157 8.50 12.08 10.55
C TYR A 157 9.29 11.81 11.85
N PRO A 158 9.39 12.80 12.76
CA PRO A 158 10.26 12.70 13.94
C PRO A 158 9.78 11.68 14.99
N ASP A 159 8.47 11.40 15.00
CA ASP A 159 7.86 10.49 15.97
C ASP A 159 7.90 9.02 15.54
N ASP A 160 8.43 8.70 14.35
CA ASP A 160 8.43 7.37 13.72
C ASP A 160 9.80 6.65 13.70
#